data_AF-A0A953JNI6-F1
#
_entry.id   AF-A0A953JNI6-F1
#
_cell.length_a   1.000
_cell.length_b   1.000
_cell.length_c   1.000
_cell.angle_alpha   90.00
_cell.angle_beta   90.00
_cell.angle_gamma   90.00
#
_symmetry.space_group_name_H-M   'P 1'
#
loop_
_entity.id
_entity.type
_entity.pdbx_description
1 polymer ?
#
loop_
_entity_poly.entity_id
_entity_poly.type
_entity_poly.pdbx_seq_one_letter_code
_entity_poly.pdbx_strand_id
1 'polypeptide(L)'
;MRLAATILGDLRQALAAEVRAGERAAMTAIRAETEQVRQELRQQVMSAFGGRGRGIAHAWRARVFPSSGQSLRPAGLVWTRAPNVIDAFERGAVIRPKGGRKFLAIPTGFNAARGRRGRGEKGLRVTPAQMVASGQG
;
A
#
# COMPACT_ATOMS: atom_id res chain seq x y z
N MET A 1 48.15 -9.05 -22.41
CA MET A 1 47.15 -10.04 -22.85
C MET A 1 46.25 -9.39 -23.90
N ARG A 2 46.13 -9.98 -25.09
CA ARG A 2 45.25 -9.48 -26.17
C ARG A 2 44.12 -10.49 -26.36
N LEU A 3 42.88 -10.06 -26.14
CA LEU A 3 41.70 -10.85 -26.49
C LEU A 3 41.42 -10.61 -27.99
N ALA A 4 41.80 -11.57 -28.82
CA ALA A 4 41.47 -11.60 -30.24
C ALA A 4 40.22 -12.47 -30.43
N ALA A 5 39.07 -11.84 -30.63
CA ALA A 5 37.85 -12.53 -31.04
C ALA A 5 37.77 -12.49 -32.57
N THR A 6 38.03 -13.62 -33.23
CA THR A 6 37.63 -13.80 -34.63
C THR A 6 36.11 -13.96 -34.64
N ILE A 7 35.40 -12.86 -34.89
CA ILE A 7 33.94 -12.88 -34.96
C ILE A 7 33.53 -13.51 -36.29
N LEU A 8 33.36 -14.83 -36.30
CA LEU A 8 32.54 -15.52 -37.30
C LEU A 8 31.07 -15.22 -36.97
N GLY A 9 30.58 -14.04 -37.38
CA GLY A 9 29.20 -13.60 -37.15
C GLY A 9 28.97 -12.09 -37.29
N ASP A 10 27.70 -11.67 -37.26
CA ASP A 10 27.31 -10.25 -37.27
C ASP A 10 27.33 -9.67 -35.85
N LEU A 11 28.43 -8.99 -35.50
CA LEU A 11 28.60 -8.33 -34.19
C LEU A 11 27.44 -7.40 -33.83
N ARG A 12 26.81 -6.75 -34.81
CA ARG A 12 25.67 -5.85 -34.54
C ARG A 12 24.47 -6.62 -34.02
N GLN A 13 24.23 -7.83 -34.54
CA GLN A 13 23.15 -8.69 -34.06
C GLN A 13 23.42 -9.19 -32.64
N ALA A 14 24.65 -9.59 -32.34
CA ALA A 14 25.04 -10.02 -31.00
C ALA A 14 24.86 -8.90 -29.98
N LEU A 15 25.34 -7.68 -30.29
CA LEU A 15 25.17 -6.52 -29.40
C LEU A 15 23.69 -6.15 -29.22
N ALA A 16 22.90 -6.19 -30.29
CA ALA A 16 21.46 -5.91 -30.20
C ALA A 16 20.72 -6.97 -29.36
N ALA A 17 21.14 -8.23 -29.40
CA ALA A 17 20.60 -9.28 -28.53
C ALA A 17 20.94 -9.02 -27.06
N GLU A 18 22.17 -8.61 -26.78
CA GLU A 18 22.65 -8.30 -25.42
C GLU A 18 21.90 -7.09 -24.83
N VAL A 19 21.73 -6.03 -25.61
CA VAL A 19 20.93 -4.85 -25.19
C VAL A 19 19.52 -5.28 -24.79
N ARG A 20 18.82 -6.06 -25.64
CA ARG A 20 17.47 -6.56 -25.33
C ARG A 20 17.45 -7.46 -24.10
N ALA A 21 18.50 -8.24 -23.86
CA ALA A 21 18.62 -9.04 -22.64
C ALA A 21 18.76 -8.14 -21.40
N GLY A 22 19.58 -7.09 -21.49
CA GLY A 22 19.71 -6.07 -20.45
C GLY A 22 18.39 -5.35 -20.16
N GLU A 23 17.65 -4.95 -21.19
CA GLU A 23 16.33 -4.32 -21.05
C GLU A 23 15.32 -5.24 -20.33
N ARG A 24 15.30 -6.55 -20.66
CA ARG A 24 14.48 -7.55 -19.95
C ARG A 24 14.86 -7.65 -18.48
N ALA A 25 16.16 -7.76 -18.21
CA ALA A 25 16.67 -7.94 -16.86
C ALA A 25 16.35 -6.72 -15.99
N ALA A 26 16.64 -5.52 -16.48
CA ALA A 26 16.34 -4.27 -15.78
C ALA A 26 14.84 -4.11 -15.50
N MET A 27 13.99 -4.38 -16.50
CA MET A 27 12.53 -4.33 -16.34
C MET A 27 12.03 -5.32 -15.27
N THR A 28 12.58 -6.53 -15.27
CA THR A 28 12.20 -7.58 -14.31
C THR A 28 12.59 -7.18 -12.89
N ALA A 29 13.81 -6.68 -12.71
CA ALA A 29 14.31 -6.21 -11.43
C ALA A 29 13.41 -5.07 -10.88
N ILE A 30 13.18 -4.01 -11.65
CA ILE A 30 12.35 -2.89 -11.19
C ILE A 30 10.91 -3.33 -10.90
N ARG A 31 10.33 -4.25 -11.68
CA ARG A 31 9.00 -4.80 -11.36
C ARG A 31 8.95 -5.53 -10.03
N ALA A 32 9.94 -6.37 -9.76
CA ALA A 32 10.03 -7.10 -8.50
C ALA A 32 10.20 -6.13 -7.32
N GLU A 33 11.17 -5.22 -7.40
CA GLU A 33 11.47 -4.25 -6.34
C GLU A 33 10.26 -3.33 -6.05
N THR A 34 9.61 -2.80 -7.09
CA THR A 34 8.44 -1.92 -6.92
C THR A 34 7.28 -2.66 -6.25
N GLU A 35 7.08 -3.92 -6.60
CA GLU A 35 6.04 -4.76 -6.00
C GLU A 35 6.36 -5.09 -4.55
N GLN A 36 7.62 -5.42 -4.25
CA GLN A 36 8.09 -5.69 -2.90
C GLN A 36 7.89 -4.48 -1.98
N VAL A 37 8.30 -3.28 -2.42
CA VAL A 37 8.09 -2.04 -1.64
C VAL A 37 6.60 -1.82 -1.37
N ARG A 38 5.73 -2.04 -2.36
CA ARG A 38 4.27 -1.93 -2.14
C ARG A 38 3.77 -2.94 -1.09
N GLN A 39 4.26 -4.18 -1.14
CA GLN A 39 3.86 -5.21 -0.19
C GLN A 39 4.36 -4.92 1.22
N GLU A 40 5.59 -4.45 1.36
CA GLU A 40 6.16 -4.06 2.65
C GLU A 40 5.36 -2.92 3.29
N LEU A 41 5.06 -1.86 2.53
CA LEU A 41 4.22 -0.76 3.02
C LEU A 41 2.82 -1.23 3.42
N ARG A 42 2.25 -2.21 2.71
CA ARG A 42 0.98 -2.84 3.11
C ARG A 42 1.11 -3.60 4.42
N GLN A 43 2.20 -4.33 4.60
CA GLN A 43 2.47 -5.09 5.81
C GLN A 43 2.67 -4.16 7.01
N GLN A 44 3.40 -3.06 6.84
CA GLN A 44 3.58 -2.03 7.86
C GLN A 44 2.24 -1.41 8.30
N VAL A 45 1.34 -1.12 7.34
CA VAL A 45 -0.02 -0.67 7.68
C VAL A 45 -0.78 -1.77 8.42
N MET A 46 -0.73 -3.02 7.95
CA MET A 46 -1.44 -4.12 8.61
C MET A 46 -0.91 -4.43 10.01
N SER A 47 0.40 -4.30 10.26
CA SER A 47 0.98 -4.48 11.60
C SER A 47 0.57 -3.36 12.56
N ALA A 48 0.51 -2.11 12.09
CA ALA A 48 0.09 -0.97 12.91
C ALA A 48 -1.41 -0.95 13.23
N PHE A 49 -2.27 -1.33 12.28
CA PHE A 49 -3.73 -1.18 12.40
C PHE A 49 -4.51 -2.49 12.61
N GLY A 50 -3.83 -3.63 12.50
CA GLY A 50 -4.47 -4.95 12.47
C GLY A 50 -5.51 -5.08 11.35
N GLY A 51 -6.53 -5.91 11.57
CA GLY A 51 -7.58 -6.18 10.58
C GLY A 51 -8.35 -4.93 10.09
N ARG A 52 -8.36 -3.84 10.86
CA ARG A 52 -9.00 -2.57 10.51
C ARG A 52 -8.23 -1.78 9.46
N GLY A 53 -6.94 -2.09 9.25
CA GLY A 53 -6.05 -1.41 8.30
C GLY A 53 -6.18 -1.84 6.83
N ARG A 54 -6.96 -2.89 6.52
CA ARG A 54 -7.00 -3.47 5.15
C ARG A 54 -7.30 -2.44 4.06
N GLY A 55 -8.26 -1.54 4.30
CA GLY A 55 -8.60 -0.49 3.34
C GLY A 55 -7.43 0.48 3.07
N ILE A 56 -6.69 0.84 4.11
CA ILE A 56 -5.52 1.72 4.03
C ILE A 56 -4.36 0.99 3.35
N ALA A 57 -4.13 -0.28 3.67
CA ALA A 57 -3.11 -1.09 3.02
C ALA A 57 -3.39 -1.20 1.50
N HIS A 58 -4.62 -1.52 1.11
CA HIS A 58 -4.99 -1.57 -0.32
C HIS A 58 -5.01 -0.20 -1.01
N ALA A 59 -4.91 0.91 -0.28
CA ALA A 59 -4.74 2.24 -0.85
C ALA A 59 -3.33 2.44 -1.44
N TRP A 60 -2.31 1.68 -1.00
CA TRP A 60 -1.00 1.62 -1.64
C TRP A 60 -1.09 0.97 -3.03
N ARG A 61 -0.53 1.67 -4.01
CA ARG A 61 -0.51 1.37 -5.44
C ARG A 61 0.93 1.39 -5.95
N ALA A 62 1.15 0.66 -7.02
CA ALA A 62 2.42 0.64 -7.73
C ALA A 62 2.17 0.70 -9.24
N ARG A 63 3.13 1.27 -9.97
CA ARG A 63 3.18 1.27 -11.44
C ARG A 63 4.63 1.27 -11.86
N VAL A 64 4.93 0.54 -12.93
CA VAL A 64 6.26 0.47 -13.52
C VAL A 64 6.21 1.06 -14.93
N PHE A 65 7.26 1.79 -15.26
CA PHE A 65 7.46 2.45 -16.55
C PHE A 65 8.70 1.91 -17.26
N PRO A 66 8.67 1.83 -18.61
CA PRO A 66 7.51 2.10 -19.47
C PRO A 66 6.38 1.07 -19.27
N SER A 67 5.13 1.48 -19.52
CA SER A 67 3.96 0.60 -19.35
C SER A 67 3.88 -0.48 -20.43
N SER A 68 4.47 -0.23 -21.60
CA SER A 68 4.61 -1.16 -22.71
C SER A 68 6.03 -1.15 -23.23
N GLY A 69 6.51 -2.32 -23.69
CA GLY A 69 7.89 -2.48 -24.13
C GLY A 69 8.87 -2.70 -22.98
N GLN A 70 10.15 -2.60 -23.30
CA GLN A 70 11.24 -2.78 -22.36
C GLN A 70 12.21 -1.61 -22.47
N SER A 71 12.98 -1.39 -21.41
CA SER A 71 13.93 -0.30 -21.33
C SER A 71 15.10 -0.69 -20.44
N LEU A 72 16.29 -0.21 -20.81
CA LEU A 72 17.50 -0.28 -19.99
C LEU A 72 17.40 0.61 -18.75
N ARG A 73 16.45 1.56 -18.74
CA ARG A 73 16.26 2.53 -17.65
C ARG A 73 14.81 2.52 -17.17
N PRO A 74 14.31 1.39 -16.65
CA PRO A 74 12.96 1.34 -16.11
C PRO A 74 12.84 2.13 -14.81
N ALA A 75 11.60 2.51 -14.49
CA ALA A 75 11.28 3.23 -13.26
C ALA A 75 10.05 2.66 -12.56
N GLY A 76 10.12 2.52 -11.25
CA GLY A 76 9.02 2.12 -10.37
C GLY A 76 8.44 3.32 -9.63
N LEU A 77 7.11 3.43 -9.58
CA LEU A 77 6.41 4.43 -8.79
C LEU A 77 5.48 3.72 -7.80
N VAL A 78 5.64 4.01 -6.51
CA VAL A 78 4.76 3.55 -5.43
C VAL A 78 4.10 4.78 -4.79
N TRP A 79 2.79 4.72 -4.58
CA TRP A 79 2.03 5.83 -3.99
C TRP A 79 0.80 5.34 -3.22
N THR A 80 0.22 6.18 -2.37
CA THR A 80 -1.02 5.87 -1.65
C THR A 80 -2.16 6.77 -2.09
N ARG A 81 -3.38 6.23 -2.14
CA ARG A 81 -4.63 7.02 -2.30
C ARG A 81 -5.15 7.59 -0.96
N ALA A 82 -4.47 7.31 0.15
CA ALA A 82 -4.82 7.80 1.48
C ALA A 82 -3.65 8.59 2.13
N PRO A 83 -3.04 9.59 1.44
CA PRO A 83 -1.83 10.26 1.92
C PRO A 83 -2.04 10.95 3.27
N ASN A 84 -3.17 11.63 3.46
CA ASN A 84 -3.48 12.33 4.72
C ASN A 84 -3.56 11.39 5.92
N VAL A 85 -3.99 10.13 5.71
CA VAL A 85 -4.04 9.14 6.78
C VAL A 85 -2.62 8.72 7.13
N ILE A 86 -1.81 8.33 6.15
CA ILE A 86 -0.42 7.92 6.38
C ILE A 86 0.38 9.05 7.06
N ASP A 87 0.30 10.26 6.53
CA ASP A 87 1.01 11.44 7.07
C ASP A 87 0.60 11.77 8.52
N ALA A 88 -0.70 11.65 8.85
CA ALA A 88 -1.17 11.84 10.22
C ALA A 88 -0.56 10.82 11.19
N PHE A 89 -0.33 9.58 10.75
CA PHE A 89 0.30 8.54 11.57
C PHE A 89 1.81 8.71 11.66
N GLU A 90 2.49 9.04 10.56
CA GLU A 90 3.94 9.30 10.57
C GLU A 90 4.33 10.48 11.47
N ARG A 91 3.50 11.54 11.49
CA ARG A 91 3.73 12.69 12.38
C ARG A 91 3.26 12.48 13.81
N GLY A 92 2.55 11.39 14.11
CA GLY A 92 1.89 11.20 15.41
C GLY A 92 0.87 12.30 15.73
N ALA A 93 0.07 12.70 14.75
CA ALA A 93 -0.84 13.84 14.88
C ALA A 93 -1.85 13.62 16.02
N VAL A 94 -1.90 14.59 16.95
CA VAL A 94 -2.85 14.55 18.06
C VAL A 94 -4.26 14.87 17.55
N ILE A 95 -5.17 13.90 17.64
CA ILE A 95 -6.57 14.09 17.29
C ILE A 95 -7.23 14.99 18.34
N ARG A 96 -7.75 16.15 17.91
CA ARG A 96 -8.42 17.12 18.79
C ARG A 96 -9.91 17.23 18.48
N PRO A 97 -10.76 17.43 19.51
CA PRO A 97 -12.17 17.66 19.33
C PRO A 97 -12.43 18.96 18.55
N LYS A 98 -13.31 18.88 17.55
CA LYS A 98 -13.66 20.02 16.68
C LYS A 98 -14.25 21.15 17.52
N GLY A 99 -13.75 22.38 17.32
CA GLY A 99 -14.27 23.58 17.95
C GLY A 99 -13.99 23.69 19.46
N GLY A 100 -12.91 23.08 19.96
CA GLY A 100 -12.49 23.20 21.36
C GLY A 100 -13.40 22.47 22.36
N ARG A 101 -14.24 21.54 21.88
CA ARG A 101 -15.13 20.76 22.76
C ARG A 101 -14.32 19.90 23.73
N LYS A 102 -14.90 19.57 24.89
CA LYS A 102 -14.22 18.77 25.92
C LYS A 102 -14.00 17.30 25.52
N PHE A 103 -14.79 16.76 24.59
CA PHE A 103 -14.81 15.33 24.26
C PHE A 103 -14.78 15.06 22.75
N LEU A 104 -14.13 13.97 22.36
CA LEU A 104 -14.17 13.43 21.00
C LEU A 104 -15.38 12.53 20.82
N ALA A 105 -16.13 12.73 19.74
CA ALA A 105 -17.23 11.84 19.39
C ALA A 105 -16.66 10.55 18.76
N ILE A 106 -16.86 9.41 19.43
CA ILE A 106 -16.53 8.10 18.86
C ILE A 106 -17.78 7.60 18.10
N PRO A 107 -17.71 7.40 16.77
CA PRO A 107 -18.84 6.87 16.02
C PRO A 107 -19.13 5.43 16.49
N THR A 108 -20.32 5.22 17.07
CA THR A 108 -20.82 3.89 17.42
C THR A 108 -21.58 3.27 16.24
N GLY A 109 -21.87 1.97 16.29
CA GLY A 109 -22.74 1.33 15.28
C GLY A 109 -24.11 1.99 15.16
N PHE A 110 -24.61 2.59 16.23
CA PHE A 110 -25.82 3.41 16.21
C PHE A 110 -25.66 4.68 15.35
N ASN A 111 -24.50 5.35 15.44
CA ASN A 111 -24.17 6.53 14.63
C ASN A 111 -24.00 6.15 13.15
N ALA A 112 -23.39 4.99 12.86
CA ALA A 112 -23.30 4.46 11.49
C ALA A 112 -24.68 4.17 10.88
N ALA A 113 -25.64 3.71 11.69
CA ALA A 113 -27.03 3.53 11.30
C ALA A 113 -27.88 4.83 11.30
N ARG A 114 -27.25 6.01 11.44
CA ARG A 114 -27.92 7.32 11.55
C ARG A 114 -29.02 7.36 12.63
N GLY A 115 -28.80 6.64 13.73
CA GLY A 115 -29.77 6.53 14.81
C GLY A 115 -31.01 5.69 14.51
N ARG A 116 -31.07 4.99 13.36
CA ARG A 116 -32.14 4.03 13.08
C ARG A 116 -31.90 2.76 13.89
N ARG A 117 -32.76 2.54 14.88
CA ARG A 117 -32.84 1.25 15.60
C ARG A 117 -33.14 0.14 14.58
N GLY A 118 -32.29 -0.90 14.50
CA GLY A 118 -32.61 -2.16 13.80
C GLY A 118 -31.90 -2.47 12.48
N ARG A 119 -30.92 -1.67 12.03
CA ARG A 119 -30.11 -2.01 10.84
C ARG A 119 -28.60 -1.95 11.13
N GLY A 120 -28.11 -2.96 11.84
CA GLY A 120 -26.74 -3.44 11.74
C GLY A 120 -26.82 -4.93 11.46
N GLU A 121 -25.89 -5.48 10.68
CA GLU A 121 -25.95 -6.86 10.11
C GLU A 121 -26.18 -7.98 11.14
N LYS A 122 -25.99 -7.71 12.45
CA LYS A 122 -26.49 -8.51 13.57
C LYS A 122 -27.03 -7.59 14.67
N GLY A 123 -28.30 -7.23 14.58
CA GLY A 123 -28.97 -6.29 15.48
C GLY A 123 -29.02 -6.72 16.95
N LEU A 124 -27.93 -6.52 17.69
CA LEU A 124 -27.90 -6.66 19.14
C LEU A 124 -27.64 -5.30 19.79
N ARG A 125 -28.66 -4.84 20.52
CA ARG A 125 -28.56 -3.75 21.47
C ARG A 125 -27.63 -4.23 22.59
N VAL A 126 -26.42 -3.70 22.66
CA VAL A 126 -25.56 -3.91 23.84
C VAL A 126 -26.17 -3.14 24.99
N THR A 127 -26.66 -3.84 26.01
CA THR A 127 -27.11 -3.20 27.25
C THR A 127 -25.90 -2.77 28.10
N PRO A 128 -26.03 -1.79 29.01
CA PRO A 128 -24.92 -1.38 29.88
C PRO A 128 -24.25 -2.55 30.64
N ALA A 129 -25.04 -3.55 31.04
CA ALA A 129 -24.54 -4.77 31.68
C ALA A 129 -23.66 -5.63 30.74
N GLN A 130 -24.03 -5.72 29.45
CA GLN A 130 -23.25 -6.46 28.44
C GLN A 130 -21.93 -5.74 28.09
N MET A 131 -21.89 -4.41 28.23
CA MET A 131 -20.68 -3.61 28.02
C MET A 131 -19.65 -3.88 29.12
N VAL A 132 -20.09 -3.93 30.38
CA VAL A 132 -19.24 -4.25 31.55
C VAL A 132 -18.73 -5.70 31.51
N ALA A 133 -19.56 -6.64 31.06
CA ALA A 133 -19.18 -8.07 30.97
C ALA A 133 -18.18 -8.39 29.84
N SER A 134 -18.08 -7.56 28.80
CA SER A 134 -17.22 -7.82 27.64
C SER A 134 -15.72 -7.61 27.88
N GLY A 135 -15.30 -7.25 29.10
CA GLY A 135 -13.89 -7.16 29.49
C GLY A 135 -13.07 -6.12 28.71
N GLN A 136 -13.73 -5.20 28.00
CA GLN A 136 -13.09 -4.01 27.44
C GLN A 136 -13.02 -2.93 28.52
N GLY A 137 -12.23 -3.21 29.56
CA GLY A 137 -11.70 -2.23 30.52
C GLY A 137 -10.24 -2.02 30.24
#